data_AF-A0A101INV1-F1
#
_entry.id   AF-A0A101INV1-F1
#
_cell.length_a   1.000
_cell.length_b   1.000
_cell.length_c   1.000
_cell.angle_alpha   90.00
_cell.angle_beta   90.00
_cell.angle_gamma   90.00
#
_symmetry.space_group_name_H-M   'P 1'
#
loop_
_entity.id
_entity.type
_entity.pdbx_description
1 polymer ?
#
loop_
_entity_poly.entity_id
_entity_poly.type
_entity_poly.pdbx_seq_one_letter_code
_entity_poly.pdbx_strand_id
1 'polypeptide(L)'
;MFYSEIIGIGSYAPEKILRNTELEDMVDTSDQWITTRTGISERRISTGEKTSQIAVKAAANAIKHAGISPEEIDLVIMATVTPDFFTPSTANLVQGELKLKEVTSFDISAGCTGFI
;
A
#
# COMPACT_ATOMS: atom_id res chain seq x y z
N MET A 1 -2.38 29.54 12.25
CA MET A 1 -2.41 28.19 12.84
C MET A 1 -2.53 27.23 11.67
N PHE A 2 -1.62 26.26 11.55
CA PHE A 2 -1.65 25.30 10.45
C PHE A 2 -2.47 24.09 10.91
N TYR A 3 -3.39 23.63 10.07
CA TYR A 3 -4.18 22.44 10.28
C TYR A 3 -3.90 21.46 9.14
N SER A 4 -3.91 20.16 9.44
CA SER A 4 -3.79 19.11 8.45
C SER A 4 -5.18 18.70 7.96
N GLU A 5 -5.31 18.49 6.65
CA GLU A 5 -6.52 18.02 5.99
C GLU A 5 -6.18 16.91 5.01
N ILE A 6 -7.10 15.95 4.84
CA ILE A 6 -6.99 14.91 3.80
C ILE A 6 -7.52 15.50 2.50
N ILE A 7 -6.63 15.96 1.63
CA ILE A 7 -7.00 16.54 0.32
C ILE A 7 -7.19 15.49 -0.78
N GLY A 8 -6.71 14.26 -0.57
CA GLY A 8 -6.85 13.17 -1.53
C GLY A 8 -6.58 11.80 -0.92
N ILE A 9 -7.21 10.80 -1.51
CA ILE A 9 -7.06 9.38 -1.14
C ILE A 9 -6.86 8.54 -2.39
N GLY A 10 -6.08 7.49 -2.28
CA GLY A 10 -5.83 6.53 -3.34
C GLY A 10 -5.54 5.17 -2.77
N SER A 11 -5.96 4.14 -3.47
CA SER A 11 -5.69 2.75 -3.11
C SER A 11 -5.31 1.96 -4.35
N TYR A 12 -4.59 0.86 -4.12
CA TYR A 12 -4.28 -0.14 -5.12
C TYR A 12 -4.11 -1.48 -4.41
N ALA A 13 -4.58 -2.54 -5.07
CA ALA A 13 -4.33 -3.91 -4.66
C ALA A 13 -3.95 -4.72 -5.90
N PRO A 14 -3.06 -5.72 -5.78
CA PRO A 14 -2.67 -6.58 -6.90
C PRO A 14 -3.88 -7.21 -7.62
N GLU A 15 -3.69 -7.52 -8.90
CA GLU A 15 -4.77 -8.02 -9.76
C GLU A 15 -5.18 -9.45 -9.44
N LYS A 16 -4.23 -10.31 -9.02
CA LYS A 16 -4.53 -11.71 -8.73
C LYS A 16 -5.46 -11.82 -7.53
N ILE A 17 -6.67 -12.31 -7.79
CA ILE A 17 -7.64 -12.72 -6.78
C ILE A 17 -7.33 -14.16 -6.39
N LEU A 18 -7.29 -14.42 -5.07
CA LEU A 18 -7.25 -15.76 -4.51
C LEU A 18 -8.55 -15.98 -3.73
N ARG A 19 -9.42 -16.84 -4.25
CA ARG A 19 -10.70 -17.19 -3.63
C ARG A 19 -10.49 -18.23 -2.54
N ASN A 20 -11.44 -18.33 -1.61
CA ASN A 20 -11.42 -19.38 -0.60
C ASN A 20 -11.43 -20.78 -1.21
N THR A 21 -12.17 -21.00 -2.30
CA THR A 21 -12.20 -22.30 -3.00
C THR A 21 -10.83 -22.74 -3.50
N GLU A 22 -9.98 -21.80 -3.90
CA GLU A 22 -8.60 -22.11 -4.31
C GLU A 22 -7.71 -22.43 -3.10
N LEU A 23 -8.05 -21.94 -1.90
CA LEU A 23 -7.33 -22.30 -0.67
C LEU A 23 -7.66 -23.73 -0.22
N GLU A 24 -8.83 -24.27 -0.56
CA GLU A 24 -9.20 -25.67 -0.30
C GLU A 24 -8.25 -26.65 -1.00
N ASP A 25 -7.74 -26.26 -2.17
CA ASP A 25 -6.75 -27.05 -2.92
C ASP A 25 -5.31 -26.90 -2.37
N MET A 26 -5.07 -25.92 -1.49
CA MET A 26 -3.74 -25.61 -0.94
C MET A 26 -3.55 -26.15 0.48
N VAL A 27 -4.61 -26.18 1.29
CA VAL A 27 -4.62 -26.61 2.69
C VAL A 27 -5.95 -27.26 3.04
N ASP A 28 -5.98 -28.11 4.06
CA ASP A 28 -7.21 -28.76 4.54
C ASP A 28 -8.16 -27.75 5.22
N THR A 29 -9.04 -27.14 4.42
CA THR A 29 -10.00 -26.10 4.82
C THR A 29 -11.24 -26.10 3.91
N SER A 30 -12.23 -25.25 4.21
CA SER A 30 -13.37 -24.96 3.33
C SER A 30 -13.71 -23.46 3.31
N ASP A 31 -14.39 -23.01 2.27
CA ASP A 31 -14.96 -21.66 2.17
C ASP A 31 -15.89 -21.35 3.34
N GLN A 32 -16.76 -22.28 3.70
CA GLN A 32 -17.66 -22.12 4.85
C GLN A 32 -16.88 -21.86 6.14
N TRP A 33 -15.79 -22.61 6.37
CA TRP A 33 -14.94 -22.43 7.55
C TRP A 33 -14.25 -21.06 7.56
N ILE A 34 -13.61 -20.68 6.44
CA ILE A 34 -12.88 -19.41 6.33
C ILE A 34 -13.82 -18.22 6.49
N THR A 35 -14.93 -18.22 5.75
CA THR A 35 -15.90 -17.12 5.76
C THR A 35 -16.52 -16.96 7.14
N THR A 36 -16.91 -18.05 7.82
CA THR A 36 -17.51 -17.97 9.17
C THR A 36 -16.53 -17.41 10.21
N ARG A 37 -15.24 -17.73 10.09
CA ARG A 37 -14.21 -17.31 11.06
C ARG A 37 -13.64 -15.92 10.82
N THR A 38 -13.55 -15.50 9.56
CA THR A 38 -12.80 -14.29 9.17
C THR A 38 -13.66 -13.24 8.48
N GLY A 39 -14.83 -13.61 7.95
CA GLY A 39 -15.64 -12.76 7.08
C GLY A 39 -15.06 -12.55 5.67
N ILE A 40 -13.99 -13.26 5.29
CA ILE A 40 -13.27 -13.07 4.02
C ILE A 40 -13.68 -14.14 3.02
N SER A 41 -14.15 -13.73 1.83
CA SER A 41 -14.44 -14.61 0.68
C SER A 41 -13.30 -14.70 -0.34
N GLU A 42 -12.54 -13.63 -0.50
CA GLU A 42 -11.39 -13.54 -1.40
C GLU A 42 -10.34 -12.55 -0.89
N ARG A 43 -9.12 -12.65 -1.41
CA ARG A 43 -8.04 -11.69 -1.15
C ARG A 43 -7.22 -11.41 -2.41
N ARG A 44 -6.44 -10.32 -2.37
CA ARG A 44 -5.48 -9.97 -3.43
C ARG A 44 -4.08 -10.41 -3.05
N ILE A 45 -3.38 -11.07 -3.96
CA ILE A 45 -2.02 -11.58 -3.74
C ILE A 45 -1.11 -11.03 -4.82
N SER A 46 0.02 -10.44 -4.44
CA SER A 46 1.04 -10.03 -5.42
C SER A 46 1.67 -11.26 -6.09
N THR A 47 1.87 -11.19 -7.41
CA THR A 47 2.60 -12.20 -8.20
C THR A 47 4.01 -11.75 -8.58
N GLY A 48 4.55 -10.75 -7.89
CA GLY A 48 5.89 -10.21 -8.14
C GLY A 48 6.02 -8.70 -7.91
N GLU A 49 4.91 -7.99 -7.75
CA GLU A 49 4.93 -6.59 -7.32
C GLU A 49 5.48 -6.48 -5.90
N LYS A 50 6.43 -5.57 -5.70
CA LYS A 50 6.96 -5.22 -4.39
C LYS A 50 6.07 -4.19 -3.68
N THR A 51 6.31 -3.98 -2.39
CA THR A 51 5.57 -3.02 -1.56
C THR A 51 5.66 -1.60 -2.14
N SER A 52 6.85 -1.18 -2.59
CA SER A 52 7.04 0.12 -3.24
C SER A 52 6.17 0.29 -4.48
N GLN A 53 6.09 -0.73 -5.34
CA GLN A 53 5.32 -0.68 -6.60
C GLN A 53 3.81 -0.59 -6.34
N ILE A 54 3.33 -1.30 -5.32
CA ILE A 54 1.94 -1.19 -4.84
C ILE A 54 1.67 0.22 -4.30
N ALA A 55 2.58 0.76 -3.49
CA ALA A 55 2.47 2.09 -2.90
C ALA A 55 2.51 3.21 -3.96
N VAL A 56 3.36 3.11 -4.99
CA VAL A 56 3.44 4.05 -6.11
C VAL A 56 2.09 4.19 -6.80
N LYS A 57 1.41 3.06 -7.08
CA LYS A 57 0.08 3.07 -7.72
C LYS A 57 -0.98 3.71 -6.82
N ALA A 58 -0.99 3.39 -5.53
CA ALA A 58 -1.89 4.00 -4.57
C ALA A 58 -1.66 5.51 -4.43
N ALA A 59 -0.39 5.94 -4.34
CA ALA A 59 0.01 7.33 -4.24
C ALA A 59 -0.31 8.11 -5.52
N ALA A 60 -0.04 7.56 -6.71
CA ALA A 60 -0.42 8.18 -7.98
C ALA A 60 -1.95 8.43 -8.07
N ASN A 61 -2.75 7.47 -7.59
CA ASN A 61 -4.20 7.64 -7.48
C ASN A 61 -4.58 8.75 -6.48
N ALA A 62 -3.89 8.84 -5.35
CA ALA A 62 -4.13 9.87 -4.33
C ALA A 62 -3.77 11.28 -4.83
N ILE A 63 -2.63 11.45 -5.51
CA ILE A 63 -2.19 12.70 -6.13
C ILE A 63 -3.21 13.15 -7.18
N LYS A 64 -3.64 12.22 -8.05
CA LYS A 64 -4.68 12.49 -9.04
C LYS A 64 -6.00 12.91 -8.40
N HIS A 65 -6.42 12.24 -7.32
CA HIS A 65 -7.65 12.57 -6.61
C HIS A 65 -7.57 13.95 -5.93
N ALA A 66 -6.42 14.30 -5.35
CA ALA A 66 -6.18 15.62 -4.76
C ALA A 66 -6.16 16.75 -5.81
N GLY A 67 -5.92 16.43 -7.09
CA GLY A 67 -5.86 17.42 -8.16
C GLY A 67 -4.65 18.34 -8.07
N ILE A 68 -3.58 17.90 -7.39
CA ILE A 68 -2.34 18.65 -7.19
C ILE A 68 -1.25 18.20 -8.16
N SER A 69 -0.27 19.06 -8.36
CA SER A 69 0.98 18.72 -9.04
C SER A 69 1.89 17.90 -8.12
N PRO A 70 2.61 16.88 -8.62
CA PRO A 70 3.60 16.14 -7.82
C PRO A 70 4.67 17.03 -7.15
N GLU A 71 4.96 18.20 -7.74
CA GLU A 71 5.90 19.20 -7.23
C GLU A 71 5.43 19.90 -5.94
N GLU A 72 4.14 19.81 -5.62
CA GLU A 72 3.55 20.36 -4.40
C GLU A 72 3.77 19.45 -3.18
N ILE A 73 4.26 18.23 -3.38
CA ILE A 73 4.55 17.29 -2.29
C ILE A 73 5.89 17.66 -1.66
N ASP A 74 5.89 17.96 -0.37
CA ASP A 74 7.08 18.37 0.40
C ASP A 74 7.63 17.27 1.34
N LEU A 75 6.91 16.16 1.49
CA LEU A 75 7.23 15.07 2.41
C LEU A 75 6.57 13.76 1.96
N VAL A 76 7.31 12.64 2.00
CA VAL A 76 6.77 11.30 1.75
C VAL A 76 6.98 10.42 2.98
N ILE A 77 5.89 9.91 3.55
CA ILE A 77 5.93 8.98 4.69
C ILE A 77 5.33 7.66 4.24
N MET A 78 6.06 6.56 4.41
CA MET A 78 5.56 5.22 4.14
C MET A 78 5.36 4.43 5.44
N ALA A 79 4.12 4.06 5.73
CA ALA A 79 3.82 3.16 6.83
C ALA A 79 3.93 1.70 6.37
N THR A 80 4.98 0.99 6.77
CA THR A 80 5.16 -0.43 6.39
C THR A 80 6.00 -1.22 7.37
N VAL A 81 5.68 -2.52 7.51
CA VAL A 81 6.51 -3.53 8.20
C VAL A 81 7.03 -4.61 7.24
N THR A 82 6.74 -4.47 5.95
CA THR A 82 7.22 -5.34 4.87
C THR A 82 7.88 -4.50 3.78
N PRO A 83 8.97 -3.77 4.08
CA PRO A 83 9.62 -2.92 3.10
C PRO A 83 10.36 -3.75 2.04
N ASP A 84 10.61 -3.14 0.88
CA ASP A 84 11.38 -3.78 -0.21
C ASP A 84 12.81 -4.10 0.21
N PHE A 85 13.42 -3.20 0.99
CA PHE A 85 14.78 -3.29 1.51
C PHE A 85 14.83 -2.68 2.92
N PHE A 86 15.87 -2.97 3.68
CA PHE A 86 16.14 -2.26 4.94
C PHE A 86 16.73 -0.86 4.69
N THR A 87 17.55 -0.74 3.65
CA THR A 87 18.05 0.54 3.13
C THR A 87 18.27 0.39 1.62
N PRO A 88 17.82 1.32 0.78
CA PRO A 88 17.07 2.55 1.11
C PRO A 88 15.65 2.28 1.64
N SER A 89 14.97 3.32 2.15
CA SER A 89 13.59 3.18 2.62
C SER A 89 12.61 2.99 1.45
N THR A 90 11.46 2.39 1.72
CA THR A 90 10.39 2.20 0.73
C THR A 90 9.87 3.56 0.24
N ALA A 91 9.79 4.56 1.12
CA ALA A 91 9.43 5.93 0.79
C ALA A 91 10.40 6.56 -0.24
N ASN A 92 11.71 6.28 -0.15
CA ASN A 92 12.68 6.76 -1.15
C ASN A 92 12.41 6.15 -2.53
N LEU A 93 12.05 4.87 -2.59
CA LEU A 93 11.69 4.21 -3.85
C LEU A 93 10.42 4.83 -4.45
N VAL A 94 9.39 5.05 -3.62
CA VAL A 94 8.14 5.69 -4.04
C VAL A 94 8.39 7.10 -4.58
N GLN A 95 9.20 7.90 -3.89
CA GLN A 95 9.58 9.24 -4.34
C GLN A 95 10.26 9.21 -5.72
N GLY A 96 11.23 8.29 -5.92
CA GLY A 96 11.95 8.15 -7.17
C GLY A 96 11.05 7.71 -8.34
N GLU A 97 10.20 6.71 -8.12
CA GLU A 97 9.27 6.20 -9.14
C GLU A 97 8.20 7.22 -9.53
N LEU A 98 7.71 8.02 -8.58
CA LEU A 98 6.79 9.13 -8.84
C LEU A 98 7.47 10.38 -9.43
N LYS A 99 8.81 10.37 -9.54
CA LYS A 99 9.63 11.49 -10.02
C LYS A 99 9.36 12.79 -9.26
N LEU A 100 9.16 12.68 -7.95
CA LEU A 100 8.99 13.86 -7.10
C LEU A 100 10.31 14.63 -7.01
N LYS A 101 10.23 15.91 -6.65
CA LYS A 101 11.41 16.69 -6.27
C LYS A 101 12.13 16.05 -5.07
N GLU A 102 13.37 16.47 -4.80
CA GLU A 102 14.14 16.00 -3.65
C GLU A 102 13.52 16.52 -2.34
N VAL A 103 12.68 15.69 -1.74
CA VAL A 103 12.03 15.93 -0.45
C VAL A 103 12.44 14.87 0.56
N THR A 104 12.24 15.19 1.84
CA THR A 104 12.40 14.22 2.91
C THR A 104 11.45 13.04 2.66
N SER A 105 11.99 11.83 2.74
CA SER A 105 11.21 10.60 2.61
C SER A 105 11.75 9.52 3.55
N PHE A 106 10.86 8.88 4.30
CA PHE A 106 11.22 7.83 5.27
C PHE A 106 10.06 6.87 5.56
N ASP A 107 10.42 5.71 6.11
CA ASP A 107 9.46 4.69 6.54
C ASP A 107 9.15 4.82 8.04
N ILE A 108 7.91 4.54 8.43
CA ILE A 108 7.46 4.35 9.82
C ILE A 108 7.08 2.87 10.01
N SER A 109 7.64 2.26 11.05
CA SER A 109 7.32 0.89 11.45
C SER A 109 6.56 0.88 12.77
N ALA A 110 5.25 0.67 12.68
CA ALA A 110 4.35 0.58 13.83
C ALA A 110 3.22 -0.45 13.61
N GLY A 111 3.54 -1.58 12.96
CA GLY A 111 2.57 -2.64 12.68
C GLY A 111 1.34 -2.13 11.92
N CYS A 112 0.16 -2.70 12.20
CA CYS A 112 -1.10 -2.27 11.60
C CYS A 112 -1.53 -0.84 11.99
N THR A 113 -0.93 -0.24 13.02
CA THR A 113 -1.21 1.15 13.44
C THR A 113 -0.38 2.18 12.69
N GLY A 114 0.48 1.79 11.75
CA GLY A 114 1.41 2.72 11.09
C GLY A 114 0.79 3.87 10.29
N PHE A 115 -0.46 3.74 9.83
CA PHE A 115 -1.14 4.83 9.10
C PHE A 115 -1.77 5.88 10.03
N ILE A 116 -2.00 5.54 11.30
CA ILE A 116 -2.58 6.45 12.32
C ILE A 116 -1.51 7.41 12.81
#